data_AF-A0A449AHU6-F1
#
_entry.id   AF-A0A449AHU6-F1
#
_cell.length_a   1.000
_cell.length_b   1.000
_cell.length_c   1.000
_cell.angle_alpha   90.00
_cell.angle_beta   90.00
_cell.angle_gamma   90.00
#
_symmetry.space_group_name_H-M   'P 1'
#
loop_
_entity.id
_entity.type
_entity.pdbx_description
1 polymer ?
#
loop_
_entity_poly.entity_id
_entity_poly.type
_entity_poly.pdbx_seq_one_letter_code
_entity_poly.pdbx_strand_id
1 'polypeptide(L)'
;MEQIKIFKTYKLNESLKKGIEGYSKIKCEKIMPIIKIFDDILFGIVFEKDVNPSVKIYQKAQKDYYLYFDRFFRISNENLMKNIIESNDETDVENLGDEKELEILEKIRNSFESKEENIKLTYIYKKTLQENASQ
;
A
#
# COMPACT_ATOMS: atom_id res chain seq x y z
N MET A 1 11.45 -14.24 11.94
CA MET A 1 10.94 -13.56 10.72
C MET A 1 10.62 -12.13 11.11
N GLU A 2 11.12 -11.15 10.37
CA GLU A 2 10.78 -9.74 10.61
C GLU A 2 9.29 -9.49 10.31
N GLN A 3 8.67 -8.61 11.09
CA GLN A 3 7.27 -8.25 10.91
C GLN A 3 7.15 -7.05 9.96
N ILE A 4 6.12 -7.04 9.12
CA ILE A 4 5.76 -5.85 8.34
C ILE A 4 5.50 -4.68 9.30
N LYS A 5 6.19 -3.57 9.04
CA LYS A 5 6.00 -2.31 9.75
C LYS A 5 4.93 -1.50 9.03
N ILE A 6 3.99 -0.98 9.80
CA ILE A 6 3.02 0.01 9.31
C ILE A 6 3.75 1.33 9.08
N PHE A 7 3.28 2.15 8.14
CA PHE A 7 3.88 3.43 7.75
C PHE A 7 5.33 3.33 7.21
N LYS A 8 5.81 2.12 6.88
CA LYS A 8 7.06 1.89 6.14
C LYS A 8 6.76 1.65 4.66
N THR A 9 7.57 2.21 3.77
CA THR A 9 7.43 1.95 2.33
C THR A 9 8.16 0.68 1.90
N TYR A 10 7.54 -0.10 1.01
CA TYR A 10 8.13 -1.32 0.46
C TYR A 10 8.02 -1.33 -1.06
N LYS A 11 8.99 -1.96 -1.72
CA LYS A 11 8.87 -2.33 -3.14
C LYS A 11 8.14 -3.66 -3.25
N LEU A 12 7.42 -3.87 -4.34
CA LEU A 12 6.78 -5.13 -4.64
C LEU A 12 7.58 -5.93 -5.67
N ASN A 13 7.49 -7.25 -5.60
CA ASN A 13 7.90 -8.08 -6.72
C ASN A 13 7.00 -7.83 -7.95
N GLU A 14 7.49 -8.21 -9.12
CA GLU A 14 6.80 -7.95 -10.38
C GLU A 14 5.43 -8.66 -10.51
N SER A 15 5.24 -9.81 -9.86
CA SER A 15 3.97 -10.55 -9.92
C SER A 15 2.84 -9.79 -9.22
N LEU A 16 3.05 -9.41 -7.95
CA LEU A 16 2.05 -8.70 -7.17
C LEU A 16 1.83 -7.27 -7.70
N LYS A 17 2.90 -6.61 -8.13
CA LYS A 17 2.85 -5.30 -8.78
C LYS A 17 1.91 -5.29 -9.99
N LYS A 18 2.08 -6.23 -10.94
CA LYS A 18 1.19 -6.35 -12.10
C LYS A 18 -0.26 -6.62 -11.71
N GLY A 19 -0.47 -7.44 -10.68
CA GLY A 19 -1.80 -7.69 -10.13
C GLY A 19 -2.48 -6.42 -9.62
N ILE A 20 -1.74 -5.57 -8.91
CA ILE A 20 -2.24 -4.29 -8.39
C ILE A 20 -2.48 -3.27 -9.52
N GLU A 21 -1.56 -3.16 -10.47
CA GLU A 21 -1.67 -2.24 -11.60
C GLU A 21 -2.88 -2.55 -12.49
N GLY A 22 -3.36 -3.80 -12.52
CA GLY A 22 -4.62 -4.16 -13.19
C GLY A 22 -5.88 -3.49 -12.62
N TYR A 23 -5.82 -2.99 -11.37
CA TYR A 23 -6.95 -2.33 -10.69
C TYR A 23 -6.68 -0.87 -10.32
N SER A 24 -5.42 -0.45 -10.38
CA SER A 24 -4.97 0.88 -10.02
C SER A 24 -5.01 1.84 -11.22
N LYS A 25 -5.34 3.11 -10.98
CA LYS A 25 -5.21 4.19 -11.98
C LYS A 25 -3.78 4.70 -12.11
N ILE A 26 -2.89 4.29 -11.20
CA ILE A 26 -1.49 4.72 -11.13
C ILE A 26 -0.54 3.52 -11.15
N LYS A 27 0.68 3.73 -11.63
CA LYS A 27 1.76 2.74 -11.56
C LYS A 27 2.09 2.42 -10.10
N CYS A 28 2.35 1.16 -9.82
CA CYS A 28 2.62 0.67 -8.48
C CYS A 28 4.11 0.40 -8.32
N GLU A 29 4.88 1.38 -7.88
CA GLU A 29 6.33 1.21 -7.63
C GLU A 29 6.64 0.91 -6.17
N LYS A 30 5.96 1.63 -5.26
CA LYS A 30 6.08 1.43 -3.82
C LYS A 30 4.68 1.26 -3.22
N ILE A 31 4.62 0.57 -2.09
CA ILE A 31 3.42 0.49 -1.25
C ILE A 31 3.73 0.93 0.17
N MET A 32 2.70 1.28 0.92
CA MET A 32 2.80 1.54 2.35
C MET A 32 1.68 0.81 3.08
N PRO A 33 1.99 -0.17 3.95
CA PRO A 33 1.06 -0.73 4.92
C PRO A 33 0.55 0.35 5.88
N ILE A 34 -0.75 0.36 6.14
CA ILE A 34 -1.43 1.42 6.91
C ILE A 34 -2.10 0.85 8.15
N ILE A 35 -2.69 -0.35 8.05
CA ILE A 35 -3.41 -0.98 9.16
C ILE A 35 -3.19 -2.49 9.11
N LYS A 36 -2.93 -3.11 10.27
CA LYS A 36 -3.04 -4.57 10.45
C LYS A 36 -4.46 -4.91 10.92
N ILE A 37 -5.13 -5.82 10.22
CA ILE A 37 -6.50 -6.26 10.51
C ILE A 37 -6.47 -7.79 10.62
N PHE A 38 -6.41 -8.31 11.85
CA PHE A 38 -6.17 -9.73 12.11
C PHE A 38 -4.89 -10.21 11.39
N ASP A 39 -5.01 -11.21 10.52
CA ASP A 39 -3.92 -11.77 9.73
C ASP A 39 -3.67 -11.02 8.42
N ASP A 40 -4.47 -10.00 8.11
CA ASP A 40 -4.39 -9.23 6.89
C ASP A 40 -3.79 -7.84 7.11
N ILE A 41 -3.26 -7.27 6.03
CA ILE A 41 -2.72 -5.92 5.99
C ILE A 41 -3.45 -5.13 4.93
N LEU A 42 -3.88 -3.93 5.33
CA LEU A 42 -4.36 -2.90 4.43
C LEU A 42 -3.19 -2.00 4.03
N PHE A 43 -3.00 -1.79 2.73
CA PHE A 43 -1.95 -0.92 2.21
C PHE A 43 -2.45 -0.06 1.05
N GLY A 44 -1.77 1.07 0.83
CA GLY A 44 -1.96 1.95 -0.32
C GLY A 44 -0.72 2.02 -1.20
N ILE A 45 -0.85 2.67 -2.35
CA ILE A 45 0.26 2.86 -3.32
C ILE A 45 0.97 4.16 -3.02
N VAL A 46 2.30 4.13 -3.05
CA VAL A 46 3.17 5.31 -2.89
C VAL A 46 3.78 5.70 -4.24
N PHE A 47 3.75 6.99 -4.56
CA PHE A 47 4.18 7.51 -5.86
C PHE A 47 4.67 8.97 -5.75
N GLU A 48 5.35 9.46 -6.80
CA GLU A 48 6.10 10.74 -6.78
C GLU A 48 5.31 11.94 -7.36
N LYS A 49 3.98 11.92 -7.29
CA LYS A 49 3.13 12.98 -7.86
C LYS A 49 1.96 13.29 -6.93
N ASP A 50 1.58 14.56 -6.84
CA ASP A 50 0.33 14.93 -6.17
C ASP A 50 -0.86 14.64 -7.09
N VAL A 51 -1.75 13.75 -6.65
CA VAL A 51 -2.98 13.38 -7.37
C VAL A 51 -4.10 13.20 -6.36
N ASN A 52 -5.28 13.75 -6.64
CA ASN A 52 -6.45 13.55 -5.78
C ASN A 52 -7.05 12.13 -6.01
N PRO A 53 -7.35 11.33 -4.96
CA PRO A 53 -7.07 11.55 -3.54
C PRO A 53 -5.70 10.99 -3.09
N SER A 54 -4.85 11.87 -2.53
CA SER A 54 -3.55 11.49 -1.96
C SER A 54 -3.11 12.38 -0.79
N VAL A 55 -2.14 11.89 -0.02
CA VAL A 55 -1.49 12.61 1.09
C VAL A 55 0.01 12.55 0.91
N LYS A 56 0.67 13.71 0.97
CA LYS A 56 2.13 13.77 1.00
C LYS A 56 2.64 13.04 2.25
N ILE A 57 3.55 12.08 2.09
CA ILE A 57 4.12 11.30 3.20
C ILE A 57 5.48 11.86 3.62
N TYR A 58 6.40 12.07 2.68
CA TYR A 58 7.74 12.61 2.93
C TYR A 58 8.35 13.21 1.65
N GLN A 59 9.52 13.85 1.79
CA GLN A 59 10.32 14.37 0.67
C GLN A 59 11.73 13.78 0.74
N LYS A 60 12.27 13.31 -0.39
CA LYS A 60 13.65 12.81 -0.51
C LYS A 60 14.28 13.23 -1.82
N ALA A 61 15.52 13.73 -1.79
CA ALA A 61 16.27 14.13 -2.98
C ALA A 61 15.46 15.03 -3.94
N GLN A 62 14.76 16.03 -3.37
CA GLN A 62 13.88 16.97 -4.10
C GLN A 62 12.62 16.34 -4.73
N LYS A 63 12.33 15.08 -4.43
CA LYS A 63 11.10 14.39 -4.84
C LYS A 63 10.14 14.29 -3.67
N ASP A 64 8.89 14.62 -3.92
CA ASP A 64 7.82 14.44 -2.95
C ASP A 64 7.14 13.09 -3.18
N TYR A 65 6.92 12.37 -2.09
CA TYR A 65 6.23 11.09 -2.10
C TYR A 65 4.83 11.26 -1.51
N TYR A 66 3.86 10.61 -2.14
CA TYR A 66 2.44 10.68 -1.79
C TYR A 66 1.87 9.28 -1.64
N LEU A 67 1.01 9.08 -0.64
CA LEU A 67 0.16 7.91 -0.53
C LEU A 67 -1.14 8.16 -1.30
N TYR A 68 -1.39 7.36 -2.33
CA TYR A 68 -2.65 7.34 -3.06
C TYR A 68 -3.68 6.47 -2.34
N PHE A 69 -4.88 7.01 -2.12
CA PHE A 69 -5.94 6.30 -1.38
C PHE A 69 -7.31 6.26 -2.09
N ASP A 70 -7.35 6.40 -3.42
CA ASP A 70 -8.55 6.06 -4.23
C ASP A 70 -8.90 4.57 -4.09
N ARG A 71 -7.89 3.74 -3.84
CA ARG A 71 -8.05 2.30 -3.65
C ARG A 71 -7.06 1.78 -2.63
N PHE A 72 -7.58 1.04 -1.65
CA PHE A 72 -6.77 0.25 -0.76
C PHE A 72 -6.77 -1.22 -1.16
N PHE A 73 -5.69 -1.89 -0.80
CA PHE A 73 -5.50 -3.29 -1.06
C PHE A 73 -5.38 -4.04 0.26
N ARG A 74 -6.11 -5.15 0.36
CA ARG A 74 -6.06 -6.06 1.50
C ARG A 74 -5.46 -7.38 1.06
N ILE A 75 -4.47 -7.87 1.79
CA ILE A 75 -3.78 -9.13 1.53
C ILE A 75 -3.35 -9.74 2.86
N SER A 76 -3.22 -11.07 2.93
CA SER A 76 -2.66 -11.70 4.13
C SER A 76 -1.22 -11.28 4.37
N ASN A 77 -0.87 -11.09 5.64
CA ASN A 77 0.46 -10.70 6.10
C ASN A 77 1.54 -11.66 5.55
N GLU A 78 1.27 -12.97 5.59
CA GLU A 78 2.16 -13.99 5.04
C GLU A 78 2.42 -13.80 3.54
N ASN A 79 1.37 -13.54 2.76
CA ASN A 79 1.51 -13.33 1.33
C ASN A 79 2.23 -12.01 1.04
N LEU A 80 1.94 -10.94 1.77
CA LEU A 80 2.64 -9.68 1.57
C LEU A 80 4.13 -9.82 1.85
N MET A 81 4.51 -10.46 2.96
CA MET A 81 5.91 -10.73 3.32
C MET A 81 6.67 -11.47 2.20
N LYS A 82 6.01 -12.40 1.50
CA LYS A 82 6.62 -13.15 0.38
C LYS A 82 6.78 -12.33 -0.90
N ASN A 83 6.11 -11.18 -1.00
CA ASN A 83 6.05 -10.37 -2.22
C ASN A 83 6.61 -8.95 -2.04
N ILE A 84 7.02 -8.56 -0.83
CA ILE A 84 7.75 -7.31 -0.58
C ILE A 84 9.26 -7.53 -0.72
N ILE A 85 9.91 -6.53 -1.28
CA ILE A 85 11.35 -6.39 -1.28
C ILE A 85 11.64 -5.21 -0.34
N GLU A 86 12.31 -5.49 0.77
CA GLU A 86 12.87 -4.42 1.59
C GLU A 86 13.83 -3.61 0.71
N SER A 87 13.60 -2.30 0.57
CA SER A 87 14.61 -1.45 -0.06
C SER A 87 15.79 -1.41 0.92
N ASN A 88 16.98 -1.82 0.48
CA ASN A 88 18.25 -1.63 1.23
C ASN A 88 18.62 -0.14 1.40
N ASP A 89 17.71 0.78 1.05
CA ASP A 89 17.83 2.19 1.38
C ASP A 89 17.58 2.35 2.88
N GLU A 90 18.63 2.18 3.69
CA GLU A 90 18.66 2.46 5.13
C GLU A 90 18.27 3.92 5.48
N THR A 91 17.98 4.74 4.46
CA THR A 91 17.60 6.16 4.54
C THR A 91 16.22 6.48 3.95
N ASP A 92 15.33 5.49 3.71
CA ASP A 92 14.09 5.75 2.94
C ASP A 92 12.84 6.13 3.75
N VAL A 93 12.83 5.98 5.08
CA VAL A 93 11.85 6.61 6.00
C VAL A 93 12.50 6.66 7.39
N GLU A 94 13.08 7.79 7.83
CA GLU A 94 13.12 8.04 9.27
C GLU A 94 11.67 8.00 9.73
N ASN A 95 11.36 7.17 10.73
CA ASN A 95 10.01 6.90 11.25
C ASN A 95 9.09 8.09 10.98
N LEU A 96 8.03 7.89 10.19
CA LEU A 96 7.00 8.93 10.06
C LEU A 96 6.61 9.32 11.48
N GLY A 97 6.85 10.58 11.84
CA GLY A 97 6.54 11.03 13.19
C GLY A 97 5.06 10.83 13.48
N ASP A 98 4.70 10.61 14.74
CA ASP A 98 3.32 10.35 15.15
C ASP A 98 2.32 11.37 14.57
N GLU A 99 2.70 12.65 14.50
CA GLU A 99 1.90 13.71 13.87
C GLU A 99 1.57 13.42 12.40
N LYS A 100 2.55 12.89 11.65
CA LYS A 100 2.39 12.58 10.23
C LYS A 100 1.57 11.32 10.02
N GLU A 101 1.74 10.32 10.87
CA GLU A 101 0.88 9.12 10.88
C GLU A 101 -0.58 9.51 11.15
N LEU A 102 -0.83 10.39 12.13
CA LEU A 102 -2.15 10.94 12.43
C LEU A 102 -2.74 11.71 11.25
N GLU A 103 -1.97 12.60 10.60
CA GLU A 103 -2.43 13.33 9.41
C GLU A 103 -2.87 12.36 8.29
N ILE A 104 -2.11 11.30 8.06
CA ILE A 104 -2.45 10.27 7.06
C ILE A 104 -3.76 9.58 7.44
N LEU A 105 -3.90 9.15 8.69
CA LEU A 105 -5.11 8.47 9.18
C LEU A 105 -6.34 9.38 9.11
N GLU A 106 -6.21 10.65 9.48
CA GLU A 106 -7.29 11.63 9.40
C GLU A 106 -7.74 11.87 7.97
N LYS A 107 -6.81 12.03 7.01
CA LYS A 107 -7.16 12.16 5.60
C LYS A 107 -7.88 10.92 5.08
N ILE A 108 -7.38 9.74 5.42
CA ILE A 108 -8.04 8.48 5.04
C ILE A 108 -9.47 8.43 5.62
N ARG A 109 -9.64 8.74 6.92
CA ARG A 109 -10.95 8.78 7.57
C ARG A 109 -11.91 9.74 6.87
N ASN A 110 -11.48 10.99 6.67
CA ASN A 110 -12.30 12.03 6.07
C ASN A 110 -12.73 11.64 4.64
N SER A 111 -11.85 10.97 3.90
CA SER A 111 -12.16 10.44 2.57
C SER A 111 -13.22 9.33 2.58
N PHE A 112 -13.25 8.47 3.60
CA PHE A 112 -14.34 7.49 3.76
C PHE A 112 -15.67 8.11 4.21
N GLU A 113 -15.63 9.26 4.87
CA GLU A 113 -16.82 10.00 5.31
C GLU A 113 -17.40 10.90 4.20
N SER A 114 -16.60 11.24 3.19
CA SER A 114 -17.03 12.03 2.04
C SER A 114 -17.99 11.26 1.14
N LYS A 115 -19.16 11.84 0.87
CA LYS A 115 -20.14 11.28 -0.08
C LYS A 115 -19.70 11.39 -1.55
N GLU A 116 -18.71 12.24 -1.84
CA GLU A 116 -18.20 12.48 -3.19
C GLU A 116 -17.05 11.53 -3.56
N GLU A 117 -16.34 11.01 -2.56
CA GLU A 117 -15.20 10.13 -2.79
C GLU A 117 -15.64 8.66 -2.96
N ASN A 118 -15.12 8.00 -3.99
CA ASN A 118 -15.42 6.61 -4.30
C ASN A 118 -14.22 5.71 -4.01
N ILE A 119 -13.81 5.65 -2.74
CA ILE A 119 -12.70 4.79 -2.32
C ILE A 119 -13.11 3.32 -2.46
N LYS A 120 -12.25 2.53 -3.11
CA LYS A 120 -12.48 1.10 -3.29
C LYS A 120 -11.56 0.25 -2.43
N LEU A 121 -12.08 -0.84 -1.88
CA LEU A 121 -11.28 -1.88 -1.24
C LEU A 121 -11.13 -3.06 -2.19
N THR A 122 -9.89 -3.43 -2.51
CA THR A 122 -9.56 -4.61 -3.32
C THR A 122 -8.92 -5.69 -2.46
N TYR A 123 -9.51 -6.87 -2.48
CA TYR A 123 -8.96 -8.04 -1.80
C TYR A 123 -8.06 -8.82 -2.76
N ILE A 124 -6.85 -9.14 -2.31
CA ILE A 124 -5.85 -9.91 -3.07
C ILE A 124 -5.80 -11.32 -2.49
N TYR A 125 -6.26 -12.28 -3.28
CA TYR A 125 -6.21 -13.70 -2.96
C TYR A 125 -5.11 -14.39 -3.76
N LYS A 126 -4.47 -15.40 -3.17
CA LYS A 126 -3.63 -16.31 -3.94
C LYS A 126 -4.53 -17.04 -4.94
N LYS A 127 -4.19 -16.99 -6.22
CA LYS A 127 -4.86 -17.81 -7.23
C LYS A 127 -4.60 -19.27 -6.87
N THR A 128 -5.60 -19.97 -6.35
CA THR A 128 -5.56 -21.42 -6.24
C THR A 128 -5.54 -21.95 -7.66
N LEU A 129 -4.40 -22.50 -8.10
CA LEU A 129 -4.39 -23.35 -9.27
C LEU A 129 -5.30 -24.51 -8.93
N GLN A 130 -6.47 -24.60 -9.58
CA GLN A 130 -7.21 -25.84 -9.65
C GLN A 130 -6.39 -26.81 -10.51
N GLU A 131 -5.33 -27.36 -9.93
CA GLU A 131 -4.70 -28.57 -10.45
C GLU A 131 -5.63 -29.74 -10.09
N ASN A 132 -6.24 -30.30 -11.12
CA ASN A 132 -7.00 -31.56 -11.15
C ASN A 132 -8.43 -31.56 -10.58
N ALA A 133 -9.38 -31.09 -11.38
CA ALA A 133 -10.78 -31.56 -11.32
C ALA A 133 -11.20 -32.20 -12.67
N SER A 134 -10.31 -33.02 -13.22
CA SER A 134 -10.58 -33.91 -14.36
C SER A 134 -9.72 -35.17 -14.19
N GLN A 135 -10.13 -36.01 -13.24
CA GLN A 135 -9.84 -37.44 -13.24
C GLN A 135 -11.17 -38.17 -13.39
#